data_AF-A0A2J8QC15-F1
#
_entry.id   AF-A0A2J8QC15-F1
#
_cell.length_a   1.000
_cell.length_b   1.000
_cell.length_c   1.000
_cell.angle_alpha   90.00
_cell.angle_beta   90.00
_cell.angle_gamma   90.00
#
_symmetry.space_group_name_H-M   'P 1'
#
loop_
_entity.id
_entity.type
_entity.pdbx_description
1 polymer ?
#
loop_
_entity_poly.entity_id
_entity_poly.type
_entity_poly.pdbx_seq_one_letter_code
_entity_poly.pdbx_strand_id
1 'polypeptide(L)'
;HVVHGFLDTNPAIREQTVKSMLLLAPKLNEANLNVELMKHFARLQAKDEQGPIRCNTTVCLGKIGSYLSASTRHRVLTSAFSRATKDPFAASRVAGVLGFAATHNLYSMNDCAQKILPVLCGLTVDPEKSVRDQAFKAIRSFLSKLESVSEDPTQLEEVGCPCSLQPWHGRSRSQ
;
A
#
# COMPACT_ATOMS: atom_id res chain seq x y z
N HIS A 1 14.40 -17.92 11.29
CA HIS A 1 14.78 -18.46 9.97
C HIS A 1 14.28 -17.61 8.80
N VAL A 2 12.98 -17.29 8.68
CA VAL A 2 12.43 -16.50 7.54
C VAL A 2 13.06 -15.11 7.39
N VAL A 3 13.40 -14.46 8.50
CA VAL A 3 13.97 -13.10 8.55
C VAL A 3 15.26 -12.95 7.71
N HIS A 4 16.10 -13.99 7.67
CA HIS A 4 17.34 -13.96 6.89
C HIS A 4 17.07 -13.88 5.39
N GLY A 5 15.94 -14.42 4.92
CA GLY A 5 15.56 -14.39 3.51
C GLY A 5 15.37 -12.98 2.96
N PHE A 6 15.02 -11.98 3.79
CA PHE A 6 14.90 -10.59 3.35
C PHE A 6 16.24 -9.92 3.04
N LEU A 7 17.34 -10.45 3.57
CA LEU A 7 18.68 -9.88 3.43
C LEU A 7 19.60 -10.81 2.62
N ASP A 8 19.02 -11.83 1.98
CA ASP A 8 19.77 -12.80 1.22
C ASP A 8 20.43 -12.14 -0.01
N THR A 9 21.63 -12.60 -0.36
CA THR A 9 22.34 -12.12 -1.54
C THR A 9 21.61 -12.50 -2.83
N ASN A 10 20.91 -13.63 -2.85
CA ASN A 10 20.14 -14.10 -3.99
C ASN A 10 18.79 -13.35 -4.10
N PRO A 11 18.57 -12.57 -5.18
CA PRO A 11 17.32 -11.84 -5.37
C PRO A 11 16.06 -12.73 -5.39
N ALA A 12 16.17 -13.95 -5.91
CA ALA A 12 15.04 -14.87 -5.95
C ALA A 12 14.58 -15.27 -4.54
N ILE A 13 15.51 -15.46 -3.60
CA ILE A 13 15.20 -15.77 -2.21
C ILE A 13 14.50 -14.58 -1.55
N ARG A 14 15.02 -13.36 -1.75
CA ARG A 14 14.38 -12.14 -1.23
C ARG A 14 12.96 -11.98 -1.78
N GLU A 15 12.77 -12.18 -3.07
CA GLU A 15 11.47 -12.07 -3.73
C GLU A 15 10.47 -13.09 -3.17
N GLN A 16 10.85 -14.35 -3.05
CA GLN A 16 9.97 -15.39 -2.49
C GLN A 16 9.67 -15.15 -1.02
N THR A 17 10.65 -14.64 -0.26
CA THR A 17 10.45 -14.26 1.14
C THR A 17 9.37 -13.19 1.26
N VAL A 18 9.41 -12.13 0.42
CA VAL A 18 8.36 -11.11 0.38
C VAL A 18 7.00 -11.71 0.03
N LYS A 19 6.91 -12.55 -1.00
CA LYS A 19 5.64 -13.17 -1.42
C LYS A 19 5.04 -14.06 -0.33
N SER A 20 5.87 -14.79 0.40
CA SER A 20 5.43 -15.67 1.49
C SER A 20 4.77 -14.91 2.66
N MET A 21 5.06 -13.62 2.83
CA MET A 21 4.49 -12.80 3.91
C MET A 21 2.98 -12.65 3.81
N LEU A 22 2.40 -12.78 2.62
CA LEU A 22 0.94 -12.77 2.47
C LEU A 22 0.27 -13.89 3.28
N LEU A 23 0.89 -15.06 3.36
CA LEU A 23 0.37 -16.22 4.08
C LEU A 23 0.79 -16.22 5.55
N LEU A 24 1.91 -15.57 5.87
CA LEU A 24 2.48 -15.55 7.22
C LEU A 24 1.98 -14.38 8.07
N ALA A 25 1.62 -13.24 7.47
CA ALA A 25 1.13 -12.05 8.18
C ALA A 25 0.05 -12.33 9.26
N PRO A 26 -1.02 -13.12 8.99
CA PRO A 26 -2.04 -13.40 10.01
C PRO A 26 -1.55 -14.31 11.15
N LYS A 27 -0.38 -14.93 11.01
CA LYS A 27 0.21 -15.85 11.99
C LYS A 27 1.30 -15.19 12.84
N LEU A 28 1.68 -13.96 12.52
CA LEU A 28 2.69 -13.22 13.27
C LEU A 28 2.07 -12.55 14.49
N ASN A 29 2.82 -12.52 15.59
CA ASN A 29 2.46 -11.70 16.74
C ASN A 29 2.64 -10.20 16.43
N GLU A 30 2.09 -9.34 17.29
CA GLU A 30 2.09 -7.89 17.05
C GLU A 30 3.48 -7.30 16.89
N ALA A 31 4.46 -7.73 17.69
CA ALA A 31 5.83 -7.23 17.63
C ALA A 31 6.50 -7.56 16.28
N ASN A 32 6.39 -8.82 15.85
CA ASN A 32 6.97 -9.26 14.59
C ASN A 32 6.29 -8.60 13.38
N LEU A 33 4.97 -8.41 13.42
CA LEU A 33 4.22 -7.82 12.32
C LEU A 33 4.41 -6.29 12.23
N ASN A 34 4.25 -5.57 13.34
CA ASN A 34 4.22 -4.11 13.34
C ASN A 34 5.61 -3.46 13.43
N VAL A 35 6.62 -4.19 13.92
CA VAL A 35 7.97 -3.66 14.11
C VAL A 35 8.95 -4.33 13.16
N GLU A 36 9.18 -5.63 13.31
CA GLU A 36 10.25 -6.31 12.57
C GLU A 36 9.96 -6.41 11.08
N LEU A 37 8.78 -6.89 10.69
CA LEU A 37 8.40 -6.97 9.28
C LEU A 37 8.41 -5.59 8.61
N MET A 38 7.93 -4.56 9.31
CA MET A 38 7.91 -3.19 8.78
C MET A 38 9.31 -2.65 8.53
N LYS A 39 10.30 -2.97 9.38
CA LYS A 39 11.71 -2.62 9.15
C LYS A 39 12.26 -3.27 7.88
N HIS A 40 11.98 -4.56 7.67
CA HIS A 40 12.41 -5.28 6.47
C HIS A 40 11.74 -4.74 5.20
N PHE A 41 10.44 -4.49 5.24
CA PHE A 41 9.70 -3.93 4.11
C PHE A 41 10.19 -2.52 3.76
N ALA A 42 10.40 -1.66 4.76
CA ALA A 42 10.93 -0.32 4.53
C ALA A 42 12.32 -0.37 3.87
N ARG A 43 13.19 -1.30 4.30
CA ARG A 43 14.51 -1.49 3.70
C ARG A 43 14.41 -1.96 2.26
N LEU A 44 13.65 -3.02 1.99
CA LEU A 44 13.51 -3.58 0.64
C LEU A 44 12.89 -2.56 -0.32
N GLN A 45 11.79 -1.94 0.07
CA GLN A 45 11.11 -0.94 -0.76
C GLN A 45 11.99 0.28 -1.06
N ALA A 46 12.92 0.65 -0.17
CA ALA A 46 13.77 1.83 -0.36
C ALA A 46 15.13 1.54 -1.00
N LYS A 47 15.71 0.36 -0.77
CA LYS A 47 17.12 0.09 -1.04
C LYS A 47 17.39 -1.17 -1.86
N ASP A 48 16.38 -2.01 -2.15
CA ASP A 48 16.64 -3.16 -3.02
C ASP A 48 16.94 -2.67 -4.44
N GLU A 49 18.00 -3.19 -5.03
CA GLU A 49 18.44 -2.84 -6.38
C GLU A 49 17.42 -3.29 -7.43
N GLN A 50 16.67 -4.36 -7.14
CA GLN A 50 15.71 -4.96 -8.06
C GLN A 50 14.36 -4.27 -7.97
N GLY A 51 14.00 -3.54 -9.03
CA GLY A 51 12.68 -2.92 -9.18
C GLY A 51 11.49 -3.88 -8.92
N PRO A 52 11.50 -5.12 -9.44
CA PRO A 52 10.46 -6.10 -9.16
C PRO A 52 10.30 -6.44 -7.66
N ILE A 53 11.39 -6.50 -6.90
CA ILE A 53 11.33 -6.75 -5.45
C ILE A 53 10.69 -5.56 -4.74
N ARG A 54 11.13 -4.32 -5.04
CA ARG A 54 10.51 -3.10 -4.46
C ARG A 54 9.01 -3.01 -4.76
N CYS A 55 8.62 -3.34 -6.00
CA CYS A 55 7.23 -3.42 -6.43
C CYS A 55 6.45 -4.47 -5.62
N ASN A 56 6.97 -5.70 -5.53
CA ASN A 56 6.33 -6.79 -4.78
C ASN A 56 6.21 -6.48 -3.29
N THR A 57 7.19 -5.81 -2.68
CA THR A 57 7.11 -5.36 -1.29
C THR A 57 5.97 -4.36 -1.10
N THR A 58 5.81 -3.41 -2.03
CA THR A 58 4.70 -2.44 -2.02
C THR A 58 3.34 -3.14 -2.14
N VAL A 59 3.20 -4.08 -3.08
CA VAL A 59 1.97 -4.87 -3.25
C VAL A 59 1.67 -5.70 -1.99
N CYS A 60 2.68 -6.34 -1.42
CA CYS A 60 2.53 -7.15 -0.21
C CYS A 60 2.07 -6.28 0.96
N LEU A 61 2.67 -5.11 1.15
CA LEU A 61 2.31 -4.17 2.21
C LEU A 61 0.82 -3.77 2.14
N GLY A 62 0.31 -3.46 0.95
CA GLY A 62 -1.12 -3.13 0.78
C GLY A 62 -2.04 -4.30 1.12
N LYS A 63 -1.66 -5.53 0.75
CA LYS A 63 -2.45 -6.74 1.02
C LYS A 63 -2.49 -7.12 2.50
N ILE A 64 -1.43 -6.83 3.26
CA ILE A 64 -1.37 -7.14 4.70
C ILE A 64 -1.79 -5.95 5.59
N GLY A 65 -2.16 -4.82 5.00
CA GLY A 65 -2.40 -3.57 5.73
C GLY A 65 -3.50 -3.67 6.79
N SER A 66 -4.50 -4.55 6.59
CA SER A 66 -5.58 -4.80 7.55
C SER A 66 -5.12 -5.54 8.81
N TYR A 67 -4.01 -6.28 8.77
CA TYR A 67 -3.44 -6.98 9.93
C TYR A 67 -2.59 -6.06 10.82
N LEU A 68 -2.16 -4.90 10.31
CA LEU A 68 -1.37 -3.94 11.09
C LEU A 68 -2.22 -3.28 12.19
N SER A 69 -1.59 -2.79 13.25
CA SER A 69 -2.29 -1.98 14.26
C SER A 69 -2.66 -0.60 13.69
N ALA A 70 -3.71 0.03 14.22
CA ALA A 70 -4.19 1.34 13.73
C ALA A 70 -3.09 2.42 13.73
N SER A 71 -2.24 2.42 14.77
CA SER A 71 -1.08 3.32 14.90
C SER A 71 -0.04 3.07 13.80
N THR A 72 0.27 1.80 13.50
CA THR A 72 1.23 1.44 12.46
C THR A 72 0.68 1.76 11.07
N ARG A 73 -0.61 1.48 10.79
CA ARG A 73 -1.25 1.74 9.49
C ARG A 73 -1.06 3.18 9.03
N HIS A 74 -1.43 4.14 9.87
CA HIS A 74 -1.35 5.57 9.54
C HIS A 74 0.07 6.01 9.23
N ARG A 75 1.04 5.57 10.03
CA ARG A 75 2.45 5.96 9.87
C ARG A 75 3.11 5.29 8.65
N VAL A 76 2.82 4.02 8.42
CA VAL A 76 3.56 3.21 7.45
C VAL A 76 2.93 3.28 6.06
N LEU A 77 1.62 3.09 5.91
CA LEU A 77 1.00 2.92 4.60
C LEU A 77 1.14 4.18 3.74
N THR A 78 0.78 5.34 4.29
CA THR A 78 0.88 6.62 3.56
C THR A 78 2.32 6.91 3.14
N SER A 79 3.28 6.69 4.04
CA SER A 79 4.71 6.93 3.77
C SER A 79 5.26 5.97 2.71
N ALA A 80 4.94 4.68 2.82
CA ALA A 80 5.41 3.65 1.93
C ALA A 80 4.84 3.81 0.51
N PHE A 81 3.55 4.07 0.36
CA PHE A 81 2.95 4.28 -0.96
C PHE A 81 3.39 5.60 -1.58
N SER A 82 3.53 6.68 -0.80
CA SER A 82 4.10 7.95 -1.29
C SER A 82 5.53 7.82 -1.77
N ARG A 83 6.30 6.88 -1.21
CA ARG A 83 7.65 6.56 -1.69
C ARG A 83 7.59 5.74 -2.97
N ALA A 84 6.75 4.70 -3.00
CA ALA A 84 6.61 3.83 -4.16
C ALA A 84 6.17 4.61 -5.42
N THR A 85 5.33 5.64 -5.28
CA THR A 85 4.92 6.51 -6.39
C THR A 85 6.06 7.33 -7.01
N LYS A 86 7.23 7.39 -6.37
CA LYS A 86 8.43 8.08 -6.89
C LYS A 86 9.52 7.10 -7.36
N ASP A 87 9.22 5.81 -7.40
CA ASP A 87 10.18 4.78 -7.78
C ASP A 87 10.56 4.90 -9.28
N PRO A 88 11.85 4.74 -9.66
CA PRO A 88 12.25 4.72 -11.06
C PRO A 88 11.56 3.59 -11.85
N PHE A 89 11.20 2.49 -11.20
CA PHE A 89 10.49 1.37 -11.80
C PHE A 89 8.98 1.64 -11.88
N ALA A 90 8.47 1.77 -13.10
CA ALA A 90 7.07 2.13 -13.38
C ALA A 90 6.03 1.24 -12.67
N ALA A 91 6.26 -0.07 -12.65
CA ALA A 91 5.33 -0.99 -11.99
C ALA A 91 5.26 -0.77 -10.46
N SER A 92 6.35 -0.31 -9.83
CA SER A 92 6.37 0.07 -8.42
C SER A 92 5.53 1.33 -8.18
N ARG A 93 5.57 2.31 -9.10
CA ARG A 93 4.69 3.50 -9.03
C ARG A 93 3.21 3.14 -9.15
N VAL A 94 2.87 2.26 -10.11
CA VAL A 94 1.52 1.70 -10.23
C VAL A 94 1.11 1.00 -8.93
N ALA A 95 1.99 0.17 -8.35
CA ALA A 95 1.72 -0.51 -7.09
C ALA A 95 1.47 0.47 -5.93
N GLY A 96 2.16 1.62 -5.90
CA GLY A 96 1.91 2.69 -4.93
C GLY A 96 0.49 3.27 -5.06
N VAL A 97 0.06 3.59 -6.29
CA VAL A 97 -1.31 4.08 -6.56
C VAL A 97 -2.37 3.06 -6.17
N LEU A 98 -2.18 1.80 -6.58
CA LEU A 98 -3.10 0.72 -6.24
C LEU A 98 -3.10 0.42 -4.75
N GLY A 99 -1.96 0.58 -4.07
CA GLY A 99 -1.83 0.50 -2.62
C GLY A 99 -2.76 1.48 -1.92
N PHE A 100 -2.68 2.77 -2.28
CA PHE A 100 -3.59 3.80 -1.76
C PHE A 100 -5.06 3.45 -1.98
N ALA A 101 -5.43 3.02 -3.20
CA ALA A 101 -6.80 2.66 -3.51
C ALA A 101 -7.29 1.44 -2.71
N ALA A 102 -6.46 0.41 -2.56
CA ALA A 102 -6.79 -0.80 -1.82
C ALA A 102 -6.99 -0.54 -0.32
N THR A 103 -6.27 0.45 0.24
CA THR A 103 -6.33 0.79 1.66
C THR A 103 -7.11 2.08 1.95
N HIS A 104 -7.95 2.54 1.02
CA HIS A 104 -8.68 3.81 1.15
C HIS A 104 -9.51 3.91 2.46
N ASN A 105 -10.03 2.79 2.96
CA ASN A 105 -10.80 2.71 4.22
C ASN A 105 -9.95 2.83 5.49
N LEU A 106 -8.63 2.83 5.37
CA LEU A 106 -7.71 2.93 6.50
C LEU A 106 -7.25 4.37 6.78
N TYR A 107 -7.70 5.33 5.99
CA TYR A 107 -7.28 6.73 6.07
C TYR A 107 -8.40 7.64 6.55
N SER A 108 -8.01 8.60 7.38
CA SER A 108 -8.88 9.72 7.75
C SER A 108 -9.20 10.59 6.53
N MET A 109 -10.32 11.33 6.58
CA MET A 109 -10.67 12.28 5.52
C MET A 109 -9.60 13.36 5.35
N ASN A 110 -9.01 13.81 6.46
CA ASN A 110 -7.92 14.77 6.44
C ASN A 110 -6.68 14.22 5.71
N ASP A 111 -6.30 12.96 5.93
CA ASP A 111 -5.18 12.35 5.21
C ASP A 111 -5.49 12.15 3.72
N CYS A 112 -6.73 11.79 3.38
CA CYS A 112 -7.17 11.67 1.99
C CYS A 112 -6.98 13.01 1.24
N ALA A 113 -7.46 14.11 1.82
CA ALA A 113 -7.41 15.44 1.22
C ALA A 113 -6.00 16.05 1.21
N GLN A 114 -5.27 15.99 2.34
CA GLN A 114 -4.04 16.76 2.53
C GLN A 114 -2.76 15.98 2.21
N LYS A 115 -2.81 14.65 2.15
CA LYS A 115 -1.61 13.82 1.93
C LYS A 115 -1.72 12.97 0.68
N ILE A 116 -2.83 12.26 0.50
CA ILE A 116 -2.96 11.25 -0.56
C ILE A 116 -3.27 11.89 -1.91
N LEU A 117 -4.31 12.73 -1.98
CA LEU A 117 -4.69 13.39 -3.24
C LEU A 117 -3.54 14.22 -3.85
N PRO A 118 -2.79 15.04 -3.09
CA PRO A 118 -1.64 15.77 -3.64
C PRO A 118 -0.58 14.86 -4.28
N VAL A 119 -0.31 13.70 -3.66
CA VAL A 119 0.62 12.70 -4.22
C VAL A 119 0.07 12.12 -5.52
N LEU A 120 -1.21 11.76 -5.56
CA LEU A 120 -1.84 11.19 -6.76
C LEU A 120 -1.91 12.20 -7.92
N CYS A 121 -2.18 13.47 -7.62
CA CYS A 121 -2.22 14.54 -8.63
C CYS A 121 -0.89 14.64 -9.39
N GLY A 122 0.24 14.53 -8.71
CA GLY A 122 1.57 14.55 -9.36
C GLY A 122 1.77 13.42 -10.39
N LEU A 123 1.08 12.30 -10.24
CA LEU A 123 1.18 11.14 -11.14
C LEU A 123 0.30 11.24 -12.39
N THR A 124 -0.57 12.26 -12.47
CA THR A 124 -1.41 12.48 -13.66
C THR A 124 -0.60 12.87 -14.90
N VAL A 125 0.65 13.29 -14.69
CA VAL A 125 1.62 13.64 -15.75
C VAL A 125 2.83 12.70 -15.77
N ASP A 126 2.73 11.53 -15.13
CA ASP A 126 3.79 10.51 -15.14
C ASP A 126 4.15 10.12 -16.59
N PRO A 127 5.43 9.88 -16.94
CA PRO A 127 5.81 9.48 -18.30
C PRO A 127 5.09 8.22 -18.78
N GLU A 128 4.80 7.30 -17.86
CA GLU A 128 4.16 6.02 -18.19
C GLU A 128 2.64 6.12 -18.19
N LYS A 129 2.03 5.84 -19.34
CA LYS A 129 0.56 5.88 -19.49
C LYS A 129 -0.15 4.99 -18.48
N SER A 130 0.42 3.83 -18.19
CA SER A 130 -0.13 2.86 -17.23
C SER A 130 -0.24 3.44 -15.81
N VAL A 131 0.70 4.30 -15.40
CA VAL A 131 0.67 5.01 -14.11
C VAL A 131 -0.42 6.07 -14.13
N ARG A 132 -0.47 6.91 -15.19
CA ARG A 132 -1.49 7.96 -15.33
C ARG A 132 -2.91 7.39 -15.28
N ASP A 133 -3.16 6.29 -16.01
CA ASP A 133 -4.48 5.64 -16.06
C ASP A 133 -4.96 5.21 -14.65
N GLN A 134 -4.05 4.72 -13.80
CA GLN A 134 -4.40 4.34 -12.42
C GLN A 134 -4.52 5.55 -11.50
N ALA A 135 -3.67 6.57 -11.66
CA ALA A 135 -3.75 7.79 -10.87
C ALA A 135 -5.11 8.46 -11.02
N PHE A 136 -5.60 8.63 -12.25
CA PHE A 136 -6.94 9.20 -12.49
C PHE A 136 -8.08 8.39 -11.88
N LYS A 137 -7.99 7.04 -11.91
CA LYS A 137 -9.00 6.18 -11.26
C LYS A 137 -8.98 6.34 -9.75
N ALA A 138 -7.79 6.36 -9.14
CA ALA A 138 -7.64 6.55 -7.72
C ALA A 138 -8.13 7.93 -7.26
N ILE A 139 -7.78 9.01 -7.98
CA ILE A 139 -8.23 10.38 -7.68
C ILE A 139 -9.76 10.44 -7.65
N ARG A 140 -10.44 9.92 -8.68
CA ARG A 140 -11.91 9.89 -8.72
C ARG A 140 -12.51 9.14 -7.53
N SER A 141 -11.91 8.02 -7.15
CA SER A 141 -12.36 7.24 -5.99
C SER A 141 -12.19 8.02 -4.68
N PHE A 142 -11.07 8.73 -4.49
CA PHE A 142 -10.84 9.52 -3.27
C PHE A 142 -11.72 10.78 -3.22
N LEU A 143 -11.94 11.45 -4.35
CA LEU A 143 -12.86 12.59 -4.43
C LEU A 143 -14.29 12.19 -4.12
N SER A 144 -14.79 11.11 -4.73
CA SER A 144 -16.14 10.59 -4.45
C SER A 144 -16.34 10.27 -2.97
N LYS A 145 -15.32 9.74 -2.28
CA LYS A 145 -15.35 9.51 -0.83
C LYS A 145 -15.39 10.81 -0.01
N LEU A 146 -14.67 11.85 -0.42
CA LEU A 146 -14.69 13.14 0.28
C LEU A 146 -16.01 13.89 0.03
N GLU A 147 -16.53 13.81 -1.19
CA GLU A 147 -17.83 14.37 -1.57
C GLU A 147 -18.96 13.73 -0.76
N SER A 148 -19.01 12.40 -0.64
CA SER A 148 -20.06 11.71 0.13
C SER A 148 -20.11 12.16 1.59
N VAL A 149 -18.94 12.34 2.21
CA VAL A 149 -18.84 12.84 3.60
C VAL A 149 -19.16 14.33 3.70
N SER A 150 -18.90 15.11 2.64
CA SER A 150 -19.30 16.51 2.59
C SER A 150 -20.82 16.67 2.47
N GLU A 151 -21.49 15.77 1.75
CA GLU A 151 -22.96 15.74 1.61
C GLU A 151 -23.64 15.27 2.90
N ASP A 152 -23.02 14.32 3.61
CA ASP A 152 -23.51 13.79 4.87
C ASP A 152 -22.37 13.71 5.92
N PRO A 153 -22.21 14.78 6.73
CA PRO A 153 -21.18 14.84 7.77
C PRO A 153 -21.30 13.76 8.84
N THR A 154 -22.45 13.08 8.97
CA THR A 154 -22.62 12.00 9.96
C THR A 154 -21.83 10.73 9.59
N GLN A 155 -21.48 10.56 8.30
CA GLN A 155 -20.66 9.45 7.82
C GLN A 155 -19.20 9.49 8.32
N LEU A 156 -18.75 10.62 8.90
CA LEU A 156 -17.44 10.69 9.57
C LEU A 156 -17.31 9.70 10.73
N GLU A 157 -18.42 9.37 11.41
CA GLU A 157 -18.43 8.49 12.58
C GLU A 157 -18.38 7.01 12.19
N GLU A 158 -18.96 6.62 11.04
CA GLU A 158 -19.02 5.23 10.58
C GLU A 158 -17.70 4.73 9.97
N VAL A 159 -16.92 5.61 9.32
CA VAL A 159 -15.64 5.24 8.68
C VAL A 159 -14.56 4.91 9.73
N GLY A 160 -14.76 5.32 10.99
CA GLY A 160 -13.91 4.93 12.12
C GLY A 160 -14.12 3.49 12.60
N CYS A 161 -15.18 2.80 12.15
CA CYS A 161 -15.53 1.46 12.64
C CYS A 161 -14.81 0.36 11.81
N PRO A 162 -13.92 -0.47 12.40
CA PRO A 162 -13.15 -1.49 11.69
C PRO A 162 -13.97 -2.62 11.04
N CYS A 163 -15.29 -2.64 11.22
CA CYS A 163 -16.15 -3.80 10.95
C CYS A 163 -16.50 -3.99 9.45
N SER A 164 -16.23 -3.00 8.58
CA SER A 164 -16.64 -3.04 7.16
C SER A 164 -15.54 -3.49 6.18
N LEU A 165 -14.43 -4.07 6.66
CA LEU A 165 -13.33 -4.57 5.84
C LEU A 165 -13.76 -5.81 5.02
N GLN A 166 -14.38 -5.59 3.86
CA GLN A 166 -14.56 -6.65 2.87
C GLN A 166 -13.19 -7.11 2.32
N PRO A 167 -12.94 -8.43 2.23
CA PRO A 167 -11.70 -8.96 1.68
C PRO A 167 -11.52 -8.56 0.21
N TRP A 168 -10.29 -8.19 -0.15
CA TRP A 168 -9.90 -7.85 -1.51
C TRP A 168 -10.04 -9.06 -2.43
N HIS A 169 -11.11 -9.12 -3.23
CA HIS A 169 -11.18 -10.06 -4.35
C HIS A 169 -10.25 -9.56 -5.45
N GLY A 170 -9.03 -10.11 -5.45
CA GLY A 170 -8.08 -9.93 -6.53
C GLY A 170 -8.73 -10.32 -7.85
N ARG A 171 -8.78 -9.38 -8.80
CA ARG A 171 -8.94 -9.73 -10.20
C ARG A 171 -7.74 -10.58 -10.59
N SER A 172 -7.94 -11.89 -10.56
CA SER A 172 -7.16 -12.87 -11.29
C SER A 172 -7.11 -12.40 -12.75
N ARG A 173 -5.96 -11.87 -13.16
CA ARG A 173 -5.62 -11.86 -14.58
C ARG A 173 -5.15 -13.26 -14.89
N SER A 174 -6.06 -14.02 -15.49
CA SER A 174 -5.74 -15.11 -16.39
C SER A 174 -4.71 -14.62 -17.42
N GLN A 175 -3.51 -15.20 -17.36
CA GLN A 175 -2.79 -15.67 -18.53
C GLN A 175 -2.52 -17.15 -18.32
#